data_AF-A0A363TPH5-F1
#
_entry.id   AF-A0A363TPH5-F1
#
_cell.length_a   1.000
_cell.length_b   1.000
_cell.length_c   1.000
_cell.angle_alpha   90.00
_cell.angle_beta   90.00
_cell.angle_gamma   90.00
#
_symmetry.space_group_name_H-M   'P 1'
#
loop_
_entity.id
_entity.type
_entity.pdbx_description
1 polymer ?
#
loop_
_entity_poly.entity_id
_entity_poly.type
_entity_poly.pdbx_seq_one_letter_code
_entity_poly.pdbx_strand_id
1 'polypeptide(L)' 'MLGFAGSDYEKVRSDFRKVADPYTGREIFVVPPIVPDWGVIHAIRADENGNVVCSALESDRLAVLAAKRTIVTVEA' A
#
# COMPACT_ATOMS: atom_id res chain seq x y z
N MET A 1 -14.30 -12.84 11.94
CA MET A 1 -13.14 -13.24 11.12
C MET A 1 -12.63 -11.97 10.45
N LEU A 2 -11.39 -11.56 10.71
CA LEU A 2 -10.84 -10.26 10.26
C LEU A 2 -9.78 -10.51 9.17
N GLY A 3 -9.83 -9.76 8.08
CA GLY A 3 -8.85 -9.83 6.99
C GLY A 3 -9.06 -10.99 6.00
N PHE A 4 -7.97 -11.62 5.57
CA PHE A 4 -7.94 -12.66 4.51
C PHE A 4 -8.28 -14.08 4.97
N ALA A 5 -8.58 -14.24 6.27
CA ALA A 5 -8.83 -15.53 6.88
C ALA A 5 -10.04 -16.22 6.23
N GLY A 6 -9.88 -17.48 5.83
CA GLY A 6 -10.94 -18.28 5.21
C GLY A 6 -11.19 -17.97 3.74
N SER A 7 -10.37 -17.12 3.12
CA SER A 7 -10.39 -16.88 1.68
C SER A 7 -9.41 -17.77 0.93
N ASP A 8 -9.55 -17.85 -0.39
CA ASP A 8 -8.61 -18.59 -1.24
C ASP A 8 -7.21 -17.95 -1.32
N TYR A 9 -7.00 -16.75 -0.76
CA TYR A 9 -5.66 -16.17 -0.64
C TYR A 9 -4.70 -17.09 0.13
N GLU A 10 -5.18 -17.88 1.09
CA GLU A 10 -4.37 -18.87 1.80
C GLU A 10 -3.78 -19.94 0.86
N LYS A 11 -4.43 -20.20 -0.29
CA LYS A 11 -4.01 -21.19 -1.28
C LYS A 11 -3.03 -20.61 -2.31
N VAL A 12 -3.15 -19.32 -2.63
CA VAL A 12 -2.40 -18.68 -3.73
C VAL A 12 -1.30 -17.73 -3.27
N ARG A 13 -1.33 -17.26 -2.01
CA ARG A 13 -0.34 -16.33 -1.42
C ARG A 13 0.36 -16.97 -0.24
N SER A 14 1.37 -17.79 -0.52
CA SER A 14 2.22 -18.43 0.50
C SER A 14 3.04 -17.44 1.35
N ASP A 15 3.13 -16.19 0.90
CA ASP A 15 3.73 -15.07 1.61
C ASP A 15 2.81 -14.44 2.66
N PHE A 16 1.49 -14.75 2.65
CA PHE A 16 0.57 -14.33 3.70
C PHE A 16 0.67 -15.34 4.85
N ARG A 17 1.02 -14.86 6.04
CA ARG A 17 1.32 -15.72 7.19
C ARG A 17 0.38 -15.44 8.35
N LYS A 18 0.10 -16.48 9.14
CA LYS A 18 -0.56 -16.34 10.44
C LYS A 18 0.51 -16.22 11.52
N VAL A 19 0.36 -15.24 12.40
CA VAL A 19 1.22 -15.06 13.58
C VAL A 19 0.34 -14.90 14.82
N ALA A 20 0.85 -15.31 15.98
CA ALA A 20 0.17 -15.04 17.24
C ALA A 20 0.37 -13.57 17.63
N ASP A 21 -0.72 -12.86 17.90
CA ASP A 21 -0.69 -11.52 18.52
C ASP A 21 0.02 -11.62 19.89
N PRO A 22 1.13 -10.90 20.10
CA PRO A 22 1.93 -11.03 21.32
C PRO A 22 1.20 -10.59 22.60
N TYR A 23 0.08 -9.86 22.51
CA TYR A 23 -0.67 -9.39 23.68
C TYR A 23 -1.90 -10.24 24.01
N THR A 24 -2.52 -10.86 23.00
CA THR A 24 -3.79 -11.59 23.18
C THR A 24 -3.68 -13.09 22.88
N GLY A 25 -2.62 -13.54 22.23
CA GLY A 25 -2.42 -14.92 21.77
C GLY A 25 -3.33 -15.33 20.60
N ARG A 26 -4.15 -14.41 20.06
CA ARG A 26 -5.02 -14.69 18.92
C ARG A 26 -4.21 -14.76 17.63
N GLU A 27 -4.57 -15.68 16.73
CA GLU A 27 -3.96 -15.72 15.40
C GLU A 27 -4.46 -14.55 14.54
N ILE A 28 -3.51 -13.83 13.93
CA ILE A 28 -3.77 -12.74 12.99
C ILE A 28 -3.03 -12.99 11.67
N PHE A 29 -3.58 -12.47 10.57
CA PHE A 29 -2.90 -12.45 9.29
C PHE A 29 -1.91 -11.29 9.20
N VAL A 30 -0.71 -11.58 8.73
CA VAL A 30 0.29 -10.59 8.31
C VAL A 30 0.63 -10.81 6.84
N VAL A 31 0.85 -9.71 6.13
CA VAL A 31 1.19 -9.70 4.70
C VAL A 31 2.51 -8.95 4.51
N PRO A 32 3.30 -9.27 3.48
CA PRO A 32 4.53 -8.54 3.22
C PRO A 32 4.23 -7.10 2.81
N PRO A 33 5.19 -6.17 3.02
CA PRO A 33 5.06 -4.81 2.53
C PRO A 33 5.06 -4.79 0.99
N ILE A 34 4.26 -3.89 0.41
CA ILE A 34 4.29 -3.60 -1.02
C ILE A 34 5.29 -2.46 -1.23
N VAL A 35 6.41 -2.74 -1.90
CA VAL A 35 7.50 -1.77 -2.13
C VAL A 35 7.80 -1.69 -3.63
N PRO A 36 7.02 -0.92 -4.40
CA PRO A 36 7.21 -0.82 -5.85
C PRO A 36 8.56 -0.18 -6.21
N ASP A 37 9.15 -0.56 -7.33
CA ASP A 37 10.28 0.19 -7.89
C ASP A 37 9.83 1.57 -8.39
N TRP A 38 8.60 1.65 -8.91
CA TRP A 38 7.96 2.87 -9.40
C TRP A 38 6.51 2.98 -8.93
N GLY A 39 6.14 4.15 -8.41
CA GLY A 39 4.76 4.58 -8.23
C GLY A 39 4.38 5.57 -9.32
N VAL A 40 3.22 5.41 -9.93
CA VAL A 40 2.73 6.31 -10.98
C VAL A 40 1.33 6.77 -10.61
N ILE A 41 1.14 8.08 -10.48
CA ILE A 41 -0.15 8.68 -10.12
C ILE A 41 -0.48 9.87 -11.03
N HIS A 42 -1.76 10.20 -11.09
CA HIS A 42 -2.25 11.45 -11.66
C HIS A 42 -2.78 12.35 -10.54
N ALA A 43 -2.36 13.61 -10.49
CA ALA A 43 -2.65 14.52 -9.39
C ALA A 43 -3.11 15.90 -9.89
N ILE A 44 -3.54 16.77 -8.99
CA ILE A 44 -4.17 18.04 -9.39
C ILE A 44 -3.13 19.05 -9.87
N ARG A 45 -2.04 19.21 -9.12
CA ARG A 45 -0.98 20.19 -9.43
C ARG A 45 0.34 19.79 -8.79
N ALA A 46 1.44 20.20 -9.41
CA ALA A 46 2.78 20.14 -8.84
C ALA A 46 3.50 21.50 -8.88
N ASP A 47 4.66 21.56 -8.24
CA ASP A 47 5.62 22.68 -8.41
C ASP A 47 7.01 22.17 -8.81
N GLU A 48 7.92 23.11 -9.14
CA GLU A 48 9.29 22.80 -9.58
C GLU A 48 10.14 22.11 -8.50
N ASN A 49 9.73 22.18 -7.23
CA ASN A 49 10.40 21.50 -6.12
C ASN A 49 9.90 20.06 -5.93
N GLY A 50 8.92 19.62 -6.74
CA GLY A 50 8.33 18.29 -6.66
C GLY A 50 7.27 18.13 -5.56
N ASN A 51 6.74 19.23 -5.01
CA ASN A 51 5.55 19.14 -4.17
C ASN A 51 4.35 18.80 -5.03
N VAL A 52 3.45 17.95 -4.53
CA VAL A 52 2.28 17.47 -5.28
C VAL A 52 1.01 17.62 -4.44
N VAL A 53 -0.01 18.24 -5.03
CA VAL A 53 -1.37 18.28 -4.48
C VAL A 53 -2.13 17.07 -5.02
N CYS A 54 -2.34 16.06 -4.15
CA CYS A 54 -3.11 14.86 -4.45
C CYS A 54 -4.29 14.70 -3.48
N SER A 55 -5.24 13.84 -3.84
CA SER A 55 -6.41 13.55 -3.01
C SER A 55 -6.00 12.94 -1.66
N ALA A 56 -6.65 13.38 -0.58
CA ALA A 56 -6.47 12.80 0.74
C ALA A 56 -7.28 11.51 0.97
N LEU A 57 -8.24 11.22 0.08
CA LEU A 57 -9.16 10.07 0.21
C LEU A 57 -8.68 8.83 -0.56
N GLU A 58 -7.67 8.98 -1.41
CA GLU A 58 -7.23 7.94 -2.33
C GLU A 58 -5.88 7.33 -1.91
N SER A 59 -5.56 6.21 -2.54
CA SER A 59 -4.34 5.46 -2.22
C SER A 59 -3.08 6.05 -2.87
N ASP A 60 -3.21 7.12 -3.66
CA ASP A 60 -2.12 7.72 -4.42
C ASP A 60 -0.97 8.14 -3.51
N ARG A 61 -1.25 8.82 -2.40
CA ARG A 61 -0.23 9.21 -1.44
C ARG A 61 0.49 7.98 -0.86
N LEU A 62 -0.24 6.90 -0.57
CA LEU A 62 0.36 5.66 -0.07
C LEU A 62 1.24 4.99 -1.15
N ALA A 63 0.76 4.95 -2.40
CA ALA A 63 1.49 4.36 -3.52
C ALA A 63 2.81 5.11 -3.80
N VAL A 64 2.78 6.45 -3.76
CA VAL A 64 3.96 7.30 -3.91
C VAL A 64 4.95 7.09 -2.78
N LEU A 65 4.49 7.07 -1.52
CA LEU A 65 5.36 6.91 -0.36
C LEU A 65 5.93 5.49 -0.22
N ALA A 66 5.26 4.47 -0.74
CA ALA A 66 5.73 3.10 -0.72
C ALA A 66 6.78 2.80 -1.82
N ALA A 67 6.78 3.58 -2.90
CA ALA A 67 7.66 3.33 -4.04
C ALA A 67 9.07 3.88 -3.85
N LYS A 68 10.06 3.23 -4.47
CA LYS A 68 11.45 3.72 -4.49
C LYS A 68 11.61 4.99 -5.33
N ARG A 69 10.81 5.13 -6.38
CA ARG A 69 10.79 6.26 -7.30
C ARG A 69 9.35 6.54 -7.74
N THR A 70 9.08 7.77 -8.17
CA THR A 70 7.73 8.18 -8.53
C THR A 70 7.70 9.00 -9.81
N ILE A 71 6.69 8.75 -10.64
CA ILE A 71 6.30 9.60 -11.76
C ILE A 71 4.91 10.17 -11.45
N VAL A 72 4.76 11.48 -11.57
CA VAL A 72 3.50 12.17 -11.33
C VAL A 72 3.14 12.95 -12.58
N THR A 73 1.95 12.70 -13.11
CA THR A 73 1.32 13.58 -14.11
C THR A 73 0.35 14.51 -13.38
N VAL A 74 0.23 15.76 -13.82
CA VAL A 74 -0.69 16.73 -13.21
C VAL A 74 -1.54 17.44 -14.25
N GLU A 75 -2.71 17.91 -13.85
CA GLU A 75 -3.62 18.69 -14.71
C GLU A 75 -3.05 20.08 -15.04
N ALA A 76 -2.40 20.73 -14.06
CA ALA A 76 -1.82 22.06 -14.19
C ALA A 76 -0.48 22.21 -13.46
#